data_AF-E0S5C2-F1
#
_entry.id   AF-E0S5C2-F1
#
_cell.length_a   1.000
_cell.length_b   1.000
_cell.length_c   1.000
_cell.angle_alpha   90.00
_cell.angle_beta   90.00
_cell.angle_gamma   90.00
#
_symmetry.space_group_name_H-M   'P 1'
#
loop_
_entity.id
_entity.type
_entity.pdbx_description
1 polymer ?
#
loop_
_entity_poly.entity_id
_entity_poly.type
_entity_poly.pdbx_seq_one_letter_code
_entity_poly.pdbx_strand_id
1 'polypeptide(L)'
;MEEHSFSLQFNPLQRIKTVKDYEREIEELRNENFEIKHQLSHYKASSGVNIQEDIQKLLLDSKRSIDILEGENEELSKRIEGMDEMIKKMRMEKEDAEDRLKNGLQEHLNRISMLEEENNRLLKHLESVNGINTKLREENGMLGECFNRSKSAIDEQKNLIEKMAYEKEERVQIEKELMSYKNALLNSNKEKDQIMYERDRERNEYNNKISQLQSIVRSFEEKMNLKEAEISQIREHYKSMEKEYEEIYRQRQSNELYLKEMGENYMRETRDKQELALKNEELKREVENLKATRGELKKRLEVCENEKRALSYKVSQDGYGGLEVYKIKAELEKEKKEKAVVLEEVEELRKRCLGFTSDLERSRELEMFLKDLLQEKGRECDKKLGEIEGMARSIDSKISLARKILGEKGLEDKAEEEINTLRLELKELKSKEEEYRKIVAVTEDSRKFLKTLGINAVVPVDEMVRRFKISYKDLVRKIRVMDKETNEAMGFAENNKDVMHRRTMKFLEDFTKEFSIARKDLEVCKEYLEKKGKENKALKASNMMLEKRFNECRKNEERIKSLYSAMADKLRRKDEAISKLEMRIGARF
;
A
#
# COMPACT_ATOMS: atom_id res chain seq x y z
N MET A 1 26.66 -26.19 137.33
CA MET A 1 27.43 -24.97 137.61
C MET A 1 26.42 -23.94 138.07
N GLU A 2 26.44 -23.40 139.29
CA GLU A 2 27.33 -23.50 140.45
C GLU A 2 26.54 -22.93 141.65
N GLU A 3 26.91 -23.36 142.85
CA GLU A 3 26.32 -23.00 144.14
C GLU A 3 26.98 -21.73 144.71
N HIS A 4 26.24 -20.95 145.50
CA HIS A 4 26.74 -20.11 146.61
C HIS A 4 25.56 -19.96 147.62
N SER A 5 25.56 -20.58 148.81
CA SER A 5 26.37 -20.35 150.03
C SER A 5 25.79 -19.28 151.01
N PHE A 6 25.17 -19.75 152.10
CA PHE A 6 25.19 -19.34 153.54
C PHE A 6 25.45 -17.87 153.99
N SER A 7 24.67 -17.37 154.98
CA SER A 7 25.06 -17.44 156.42
C SER A 7 23.95 -17.00 157.41
N LEU A 8 23.86 -17.73 158.53
CA LEU A 8 23.21 -17.36 159.79
C LEU A 8 24.27 -16.78 160.76
N GLN A 9 23.89 -15.84 161.64
CA GLN A 9 24.69 -15.49 162.84
C GLN A 9 23.86 -15.68 164.13
N PHE A 10 24.49 -16.35 165.10
CA PHE A 10 24.03 -16.66 166.46
C PHE A 10 24.41 -15.56 167.46
N ASN A 11 23.73 -15.51 168.61
CA ASN A 11 24.24 -14.90 169.84
C ASN A 11 24.28 -15.96 170.99
N PRO A 12 25.34 -16.02 171.83
CA PRO A 12 25.64 -17.16 172.69
C PRO A 12 25.16 -17.02 174.16
N LEU A 13 24.92 -18.18 174.78
CA LEU A 13 24.69 -18.40 176.21
C LEU A 13 25.94 -18.04 177.04
N GLN A 14 25.85 -17.00 177.87
CA GLN A 14 26.84 -16.69 178.90
C GLN A 14 26.30 -17.09 180.29
N ARG A 15 27.18 -17.76 181.05
CA ARG A 15 27.11 -18.08 182.49
C ARG A 15 26.44 -19.39 182.86
N ILE A 16 27.20 -20.47 182.65
CA ILE A 16 27.27 -21.54 183.66
C ILE A 16 28.54 -21.24 184.47
N LYS A 17 28.36 -20.72 185.69
CA LYS A 17 29.44 -20.44 186.64
C LYS A 17 30.08 -21.75 187.10
N THR A 18 31.39 -21.72 187.27
CA THR A 18 32.20 -22.89 187.64
C THR A 18 32.17 -23.12 189.15
N VAL A 19 32.57 -24.31 189.61
CA VAL A 19 32.61 -24.64 191.05
C VAL A 19 33.39 -23.59 191.87
N LYS A 20 34.47 -23.02 191.32
CA LYS A 20 35.23 -21.93 191.96
C LYS A 20 34.44 -20.63 192.12
N ASP A 21 33.47 -20.36 191.25
CA ASP A 21 32.59 -19.19 191.38
C ASP A 21 31.54 -19.44 192.47
N TYR A 22 31.00 -20.65 192.54
CA TYR A 22 30.11 -21.04 193.64
C TYR A 22 30.84 -21.00 195.00
N GLU A 23 32.13 -21.36 195.08
CA GLU A 23 32.91 -21.27 196.33
C GLU A 23 33.07 -19.81 196.80
N ARG A 24 33.33 -18.88 195.88
CA ARG A 24 33.43 -17.45 196.22
C ARG A 24 32.08 -16.87 196.66
N GLU A 25 31.00 -17.28 196.00
CA GLU A 25 29.63 -16.88 196.35
C GLU A 25 29.22 -17.44 197.72
N ILE A 26 29.65 -18.65 198.06
CA ILE A 26 29.48 -19.21 199.41
C ILE A 26 30.27 -18.40 200.45
N GLU A 27 31.48 -17.92 200.14
CA GLU A 27 32.29 -17.09 201.04
C GLU A 27 31.67 -15.70 201.26
N GLU A 28 31.13 -15.08 200.21
CA GLU A 28 30.36 -13.83 200.29
C GLU A 28 29.08 -14.00 201.12
N LEU A 29 28.29 -15.04 200.83
CA LEU A 29 27.09 -15.39 201.61
C LEU A 29 27.42 -15.72 203.06
N ARG A 30 28.62 -16.22 203.37
CA ARG A 30 29.06 -16.47 204.75
C ARG A 30 29.32 -15.18 205.52
N ASN A 31 29.98 -14.21 204.91
CA ASN A 31 30.17 -12.88 205.51
C ASN A 31 28.84 -12.15 205.65
N GLU A 32 27.95 -12.22 204.66
CA GLU A 32 26.59 -11.68 204.76
C GLU A 32 25.78 -12.34 205.88
N ASN A 33 25.88 -13.67 206.03
CA ASN A 33 25.23 -14.38 207.14
C ASN A 33 25.75 -13.90 208.50
N PHE A 34 27.03 -13.58 208.59
CA PHE A 34 27.63 -13.05 209.82
C PHE A 34 27.06 -11.67 210.16
N GLU A 35 26.90 -10.81 209.17
CA GLU A 35 26.37 -9.45 209.33
C GLU A 35 24.84 -9.46 209.58
N ILE A 36 24.08 -10.32 208.90
CA ILE A 36 22.64 -10.50 209.12
C ILE A 36 22.38 -11.10 210.51
N LYS A 37 23.21 -12.03 211.00
CA LYS A 37 23.12 -12.50 212.40
C LYS A 37 23.38 -11.37 213.39
N HIS A 38 24.30 -10.46 213.07
CA HIS A 38 24.58 -9.29 213.90
C HIS A 38 23.42 -8.28 213.89
N GLN A 39 22.73 -8.10 212.77
CA GLN A 39 21.53 -7.25 212.69
C GLN A 39 20.31 -7.89 213.38
N LEU A 40 20.12 -9.21 213.24
CA LEU A 40 19.03 -9.93 213.88
C LEU A 40 19.15 -9.98 215.42
N SER A 41 20.37 -9.95 215.97
CA SER A 41 20.54 -9.86 217.43
C SER A 41 20.12 -8.50 217.99
N HIS A 42 20.17 -7.42 217.19
CA HIS A 42 19.67 -6.11 217.58
C HIS A 42 18.14 -6.00 217.49
N TYR A 43 17.50 -6.63 216.50
CA TYR A 43 16.04 -6.55 216.34
C TYR A 43 15.24 -7.34 217.37
N LYS A 44 15.83 -8.32 218.07
CA LYS A 44 15.14 -9.08 219.13
C LYS A 44 15.14 -8.41 220.52
N ALA A 45 15.90 -7.33 220.73
CA ALA A 45 16.09 -6.73 222.06
C ALA A 45 15.44 -5.35 222.25
N SER A 46 14.78 -4.76 221.26
CA SER A 46 14.20 -3.41 221.36
C SER A 46 12.83 -3.33 220.66
N SER A 47 11.82 -3.61 221.47
CA SER A 47 10.37 -3.76 221.25
C SER A 47 9.61 -2.69 220.43
N GLY A 48 8.64 -3.16 219.61
CA GLY A 48 7.23 -2.79 219.81
C GLY A 48 6.50 -1.94 218.75
N VAL A 49 5.57 -2.59 218.04
CA VAL A 49 4.25 -2.09 217.57
C VAL A 49 4.20 -1.02 216.45
N ASN A 50 4.07 -1.45 215.17
CA ASN A 50 3.26 -0.85 214.06
C ASN A 50 3.75 -1.23 212.64
N ILE A 51 3.81 -2.52 212.29
CA ILE A 51 4.22 -3.01 210.94
C ILE A 51 3.01 -3.14 209.97
N GLN A 52 1.77 -3.01 210.47
CA GLN A 52 0.57 -3.40 209.70
C GLN A 52 0.08 -2.33 208.71
N GLU A 53 0.36 -1.04 208.93
CA GLU A 53 -0.09 0.05 208.03
C GLU A 53 0.73 0.14 206.73
N ASP A 54 2.04 -0.10 206.78
CA ASP A 54 2.92 0.02 205.59
C ASP A 54 2.68 -1.09 204.56
N ILE A 55 2.31 -2.29 204.99
CA ILE A 55 2.01 -3.42 204.08
C ILE A 55 0.71 -3.17 203.29
N GLN A 56 -0.29 -2.55 203.91
CA GLN A 56 -1.57 -2.27 203.25
C GLN A 56 -1.45 -1.25 202.12
N LYS A 57 -0.58 -0.24 202.29
CA LYS A 57 -0.35 0.80 201.29
C LYS A 57 0.28 0.25 200.01
N LEU A 58 1.26 -0.65 200.15
CA LEU A 58 1.97 -1.25 199.02
C LEU A 58 1.07 -2.13 198.13
N LEU A 59 0.17 -2.91 198.75
CA LEU A 59 -0.76 -3.77 198.03
C LEU A 59 -1.76 -2.99 197.17
N LEU A 60 -2.16 -1.80 197.64
CA LEU A 60 -3.08 -0.92 196.91
C LEU A 60 -2.42 -0.32 195.65
N ASP A 61 -1.16 0.11 195.77
CA ASP A 61 -0.41 0.67 194.64
C ASP A 61 -0.10 -0.39 193.57
N SER A 62 0.27 -1.61 193.95
CA SER A 62 0.47 -2.70 192.98
C SER A 62 -0.81 -3.07 192.23
N LYS A 63 -1.97 -3.13 192.90
CA LYS A 63 -3.25 -3.41 192.23
C LYS A 63 -3.58 -2.34 191.19
N ARG A 64 -3.38 -1.07 191.54
CA ARG A 64 -3.63 0.06 190.62
C ARG A 64 -2.74 -0.01 189.38
N SER A 65 -1.49 -0.44 189.53
CA SER A 65 -0.58 -0.60 188.39
C SER A 65 -0.95 -1.76 187.47
N ILE A 66 -1.48 -2.86 188.03
CA ILE A 66 -1.97 -4.00 187.24
C ILE A 66 -3.19 -3.59 186.41
N ASP A 67 -4.16 -2.90 187.02
CA ASP A 67 -5.37 -2.44 186.32
C ASP A 67 -5.02 -1.51 185.13
N ILE A 68 -3.99 -0.66 185.26
CA ILE A 68 -3.49 0.19 184.16
C ILE A 68 -2.91 -0.65 183.03
N LEU A 69 -2.04 -1.61 183.36
CA LEU A 69 -1.39 -2.47 182.36
C LEU A 69 -2.39 -3.37 181.62
N GLU A 70 -3.42 -3.88 182.31
CA GLU A 70 -4.50 -4.64 181.68
C GLU A 70 -5.29 -3.77 180.69
N GLY A 71 -5.60 -2.52 181.05
CA GLY A 71 -6.25 -1.56 180.16
C GLY A 71 -5.42 -1.22 178.92
N GLU A 72 -4.11 -0.97 179.09
CA GLU A 72 -3.19 -0.72 177.97
C GLU A 72 -3.07 -1.93 177.03
N ASN A 73 -3.08 -3.15 177.58
CA ASN A 73 -2.98 -4.37 176.79
C ASN A 73 -4.26 -4.66 175.99
N GLU A 74 -5.44 -4.37 176.55
CA GLU A 74 -6.72 -4.43 175.80
C GLU A 74 -6.75 -3.40 174.66
N GLU A 75 -6.25 -2.18 174.89
CA GLU A 75 -6.21 -1.13 173.87
C GLU A 75 -5.24 -1.49 172.72
N LEU A 76 -4.08 -2.06 173.05
CA LEU A 76 -3.12 -2.58 172.07
C LEU A 76 -3.71 -3.73 171.25
N SER A 77 -4.42 -4.66 171.88
CA SER A 77 -5.05 -5.78 171.18
C SER A 77 -6.09 -5.30 170.17
N LYS A 78 -6.94 -4.32 170.54
CA LYS A 78 -7.91 -3.69 169.63
C LYS A 78 -7.22 -2.97 168.45
N ARG A 79 -6.08 -2.32 168.69
CA ARG A 79 -5.30 -1.69 167.61
C ARG A 79 -4.74 -2.72 166.63
N ILE A 80 -4.23 -3.84 167.14
CA ILE A 80 -3.69 -4.93 166.30
C ILE A 80 -4.81 -5.52 165.43
N GLU A 81 -5.97 -5.83 166.01
CA GLU A 81 -7.12 -6.35 165.26
C GLU A 81 -7.57 -5.38 164.15
N GLY A 82 -7.66 -4.08 164.45
CA GLY A 82 -7.99 -3.06 163.46
C GLY A 82 -6.96 -2.93 162.33
N MET A 83 -5.66 -3.10 162.64
CA MET A 83 -4.61 -3.13 161.61
C MET A 83 -4.70 -4.37 160.73
N ASP A 84 -4.99 -5.54 161.29
CA ASP A 84 -5.13 -6.80 160.54
C ASP A 84 -6.31 -6.75 159.58
N GLU A 85 -7.45 -6.17 160.00
CA GLU A 85 -8.59 -5.93 159.11
C GLU A 85 -8.23 -4.99 157.96
N MET A 86 -7.48 -3.92 158.24
CA MET A 86 -7.02 -2.97 157.22
C MET A 86 -6.08 -3.65 156.20
N ILE A 87 -5.17 -4.50 156.66
CA ILE A 87 -4.26 -5.26 155.79
C ILE A 87 -5.06 -6.23 154.90
N LYS A 88 -6.05 -6.94 155.45
CA LYS A 88 -6.91 -7.81 154.65
C LYS A 88 -7.66 -7.03 153.58
N LYS A 89 -8.24 -5.87 153.93
CA LYS A 89 -8.93 -5.01 152.97
C LYS A 89 -8.00 -4.53 151.85
N MET A 90 -6.80 -4.07 152.18
CA MET A 90 -5.81 -3.63 151.19
C MET A 90 -5.35 -4.76 150.26
N ARG A 91 -5.24 -6.00 150.76
CA ARG A 91 -4.93 -7.16 149.89
C ARG A 91 -6.05 -7.43 148.90
N MET A 92 -7.31 -7.41 149.36
CA MET A 92 -8.45 -7.58 148.47
C MET A 92 -8.52 -6.48 147.41
N GLU A 93 -8.36 -5.21 147.80
CA GLU A 93 -8.35 -4.08 146.83
C GLU A 93 -7.22 -4.19 145.81
N LYS A 94 -6.05 -4.69 146.23
CA LYS A 94 -4.92 -4.95 145.32
C LYS A 94 -5.25 -6.06 144.31
N GLU A 95 -5.77 -7.19 144.77
CA GLU A 95 -6.18 -8.30 143.90
C GLU A 95 -7.25 -7.86 142.89
N ASP A 96 -8.27 -7.12 143.37
CA ASP A 96 -9.32 -6.55 142.52
C ASP A 96 -8.76 -5.60 141.44
N ALA A 97 -7.74 -4.81 141.77
CA ALA A 97 -7.08 -3.90 140.82
C ALA A 97 -6.22 -4.65 139.80
N GLU A 98 -5.49 -5.69 140.23
CA GLU A 98 -4.69 -6.55 139.34
C GLU A 98 -5.57 -7.30 138.33
N ASP A 99 -6.70 -7.84 138.77
CA ASP A 99 -7.64 -8.54 137.89
C ASP A 99 -8.27 -7.60 136.86
N ARG A 100 -8.65 -6.38 137.25
CA ARG A 100 -9.15 -5.36 136.31
C ARG A 100 -8.11 -4.98 135.27
N LEU A 101 -6.86 -4.78 135.68
CA LEU A 101 -5.77 -4.45 134.75
C LEU A 101 -5.49 -5.60 133.78
N LYS A 102 -5.48 -6.85 134.27
CA LYS A 102 -5.25 -8.03 133.44
C LYS A 102 -6.36 -8.21 132.41
N ASN A 103 -7.63 -8.03 132.81
CA ASN A 103 -8.76 -8.09 131.89
C ASN A 103 -8.72 -6.97 130.85
N GLY A 104 -8.43 -5.73 131.26
CA GLY A 104 -8.27 -4.60 130.34
C GLY A 104 -7.13 -4.80 129.33
N LEU A 105 -5.99 -5.34 129.77
CA LEU A 105 -4.88 -5.67 128.89
C LEU A 105 -5.27 -6.73 127.85
N GLN A 106 -6.00 -7.77 128.27
CA GLN A 106 -6.46 -8.82 127.37
C GLN A 106 -7.44 -8.29 126.31
N GLU A 107 -8.35 -7.39 126.68
CA GLU A 107 -9.26 -6.73 125.73
C GLU A 107 -8.50 -5.90 124.69
N HIS A 108 -7.48 -5.14 125.13
CA HIS A 108 -6.63 -4.37 124.21
C HIS A 108 -5.83 -5.27 123.26
N LEU A 109 -5.27 -6.39 123.75
CA LEU A 109 -4.56 -7.36 122.92
C LEU A 109 -5.49 -7.98 121.86
N ASN A 110 -6.70 -8.38 122.26
CA ASN A 110 -7.70 -8.91 121.32
C ASN A 110 -8.07 -7.86 120.26
N ARG A 111 -8.18 -6.58 120.64
CA ARG A 111 -8.49 -5.49 119.71
C ARG A 111 -7.34 -5.22 118.74
N ILE A 112 -6.08 -5.28 119.19
CA ILE A 112 -4.91 -5.17 118.33
C ILE A 112 -4.91 -6.31 117.30
N SER A 113 -5.14 -7.55 117.74
CA SER A 113 -5.20 -8.72 116.85
C SER A 113 -6.24 -8.55 115.73
N MET A 114 -7.46 -8.10 116.07
CA MET A 114 -8.51 -7.86 115.07
C MET A 114 -8.13 -6.76 114.07
N LEU A 115 -7.46 -5.70 114.53
CA LEU A 115 -7.01 -4.61 113.65
C LEU A 115 -5.86 -5.05 112.73
N GLU A 116 -4.96 -5.89 113.20
CA GLU A 116 -3.89 -6.47 112.38
C GLU A 116 -4.44 -7.40 111.30
N GLU A 117 -5.45 -8.21 111.63
CA GLU A 117 -6.16 -9.05 110.65
C GLU A 117 -6.84 -8.19 109.56
N GLU A 118 -7.54 -7.13 109.94
CA GLU A 118 -8.20 -6.24 108.99
C GLU A 118 -7.18 -5.46 108.13
N ASN A 119 -6.07 -4.99 108.71
CA ASN A 119 -4.99 -4.38 107.95
C ASN A 119 -4.38 -5.35 106.92
N ASN A 120 -4.15 -6.60 107.30
CA ASN A 120 -3.66 -7.63 106.38
C ASN A 120 -4.66 -7.92 105.27
N ARG A 121 -5.96 -7.91 105.57
CA ARG A 121 -7.03 -8.05 104.57
C ARG A 121 -7.04 -6.89 103.58
N LEU A 122 -6.95 -5.65 104.08
CA LEU A 122 -6.90 -4.44 103.25
C LEU A 122 -5.65 -4.38 102.37
N LEU A 123 -4.50 -4.79 102.89
CA LEU A 123 -3.26 -4.89 102.12
C LEU A 123 -3.40 -5.88 100.95
N LYS A 124 -3.93 -7.08 101.20
CA LYS A 124 -4.22 -8.06 100.14
C LYS A 124 -5.19 -7.52 99.09
N HIS A 125 -6.20 -6.77 99.51
CA HIS A 125 -7.14 -6.13 98.59
C HIS A 125 -6.44 -5.06 97.72
N LEU A 126 -5.59 -4.23 98.32
CA LEU A 126 -4.80 -3.22 97.59
C LEU A 126 -3.84 -3.87 96.58
N GLU A 127 -3.17 -4.96 96.94
CA GLU A 127 -2.33 -5.73 96.01
C GLU A 127 -3.14 -6.26 94.82
N SER A 128 -4.33 -6.80 95.08
CA SER A 128 -5.24 -7.28 94.03
C SER A 128 -5.67 -6.15 93.10
N VAL A 129 -6.09 -5.01 93.64
CA VAL A 129 -6.48 -3.82 92.87
C VAL A 129 -5.31 -3.28 92.05
N ASN A 130 -4.12 -3.22 92.63
CA ASN A 130 -2.91 -2.82 91.90
C ASN A 130 -2.61 -3.77 90.73
N GLY A 131 -2.76 -5.08 90.94
CA GLY A 131 -2.62 -6.09 89.89
C GLY A 131 -3.64 -5.92 88.76
N ILE A 132 -4.88 -5.53 89.07
CA ILE A 132 -5.90 -5.20 88.06
C ILE A 132 -5.50 -3.92 87.31
N ASN A 133 -5.00 -2.91 88.01
CA ASN A 133 -4.62 -1.64 87.42
C ASN A 133 -3.42 -1.76 86.47
N THR A 134 -2.44 -2.62 86.78
CA THR A 134 -1.35 -2.96 85.84
C THR A 134 -1.89 -3.62 84.57
N LYS A 135 -2.78 -4.61 84.69
CA LYS A 135 -3.41 -5.25 83.52
C LYS A 135 -4.18 -4.25 82.67
N LEU A 136 -4.96 -3.36 83.28
CA LEU A 136 -5.67 -2.31 82.55
C LEU A 136 -4.73 -1.34 81.83
N ARG A 137 -3.56 -1.01 82.41
CA ARG A 137 -2.55 -0.19 81.73
C ARG A 137 -1.96 -0.91 80.51
N GLU A 138 -1.67 -2.20 80.63
CA GLU A 138 -1.17 -3.02 79.53
C GLU A 138 -2.21 -3.14 78.40
N GLU A 139 -3.47 -3.42 78.74
CA GLU A 139 -4.59 -3.46 77.79
C GLU A 139 -4.80 -2.11 77.10
N ASN A 140 -4.73 -0.99 77.83
CA ASN A 140 -4.81 0.35 77.23
C ASN A 140 -3.62 0.64 76.30
N GLY A 141 -2.42 0.17 76.63
CA GLY A 141 -1.25 0.26 75.75
C GLY A 141 -1.48 -0.50 74.44
N MET A 142 -1.95 -1.75 74.53
CA MET A 142 -2.29 -2.58 73.38
C MET A 142 -3.40 -1.97 72.51
N LEU A 143 -4.44 -1.40 73.12
CA LEU A 143 -5.51 -0.67 72.43
C LEU A 143 -4.97 0.56 71.71
N GLY A 144 -4.06 1.32 72.34
CA GLY A 144 -3.40 2.47 71.72
C GLY A 144 -2.59 2.09 70.48
N GLU A 145 -1.83 0.99 70.54
CA GLU A 145 -1.12 0.46 69.37
C GLU A 145 -2.07 -0.02 68.27
N CYS A 146 -3.17 -0.67 68.64
CA CYS A 146 -4.16 -1.16 67.70
C CYS A 146 -4.87 0.00 66.98
N PHE A 147 -5.18 1.07 67.73
CA PHE A 147 -5.72 2.31 67.18
C PHE A 147 -4.75 2.96 66.20
N ASN A 148 -3.46 3.05 66.54
CA ASN A 148 -2.45 3.61 65.65
C ASN A 148 -2.30 2.79 64.37
N ARG A 149 -2.28 1.45 64.45
CA ARG A 149 -2.28 0.57 63.28
C ARG A 149 -3.51 0.78 62.40
N SER A 150 -4.69 0.87 63.01
CA SER A 150 -5.94 1.12 62.29
C SER A 150 -5.94 2.49 61.60
N LYS A 151 -5.42 3.52 62.27
CA LYS A 151 -5.29 4.87 61.70
C LYS A 151 -4.36 4.88 60.48
N SER A 152 -3.18 4.26 60.57
CA SER A 152 -2.27 4.14 59.43
C SER A 152 -2.90 3.41 58.24
N ALA A 153 -3.62 2.31 58.50
CA ALA A 153 -4.32 1.57 57.44
C ALA A 153 -5.44 2.41 56.76
N ILE A 154 -6.15 3.24 57.53
CA ILE A 154 -7.15 4.16 56.99
C ILE A 154 -6.49 5.21 56.09
N ASP A 155 -5.36 5.77 56.50
CA ASP A 155 -4.64 6.78 55.71
C ASP A 155 -4.07 6.17 54.41
N GLU A 156 -3.57 4.93 54.46
CA GLU A 156 -3.18 4.18 53.26
C GLU A 156 -4.36 3.94 52.31
N GLN A 157 -5.54 3.56 52.83
CA GLN A 157 -6.75 3.39 52.04
C GLN A 157 -7.21 4.69 51.39
N LYS A 158 -7.14 5.82 52.10
CA LYS A 158 -7.46 7.14 51.52
C LYS A 158 -6.55 7.47 50.34
N ASN A 159 -5.24 7.27 50.49
CA ASN A 159 -4.27 7.50 49.40
C ASN A 159 -4.55 6.60 48.18
N LEU A 160 -4.98 5.36 48.41
CA LEU A 160 -5.38 4.43 47.34
C LEU A 160 -6.65 4.89 46.61
N ILE A 161 -7.65 5.37 47.35
CA ILE A 161 -8.89 5.92 46.76
C ILE A 161 -8.58 7.13 45.89
N GLU A 162 -7.69 8.02 46.34
CA GLU A 162 -7.30 9.22 45.61
C GLU A 162 -6.57 8.88 44.30
N LYS A 163 -5.67 7.88 44.32
CA LYS A 163 -5.03 7.35 43.10
C LYS A 163 -6.04 6.75 42.12
N MET A 164 -6.99 5.95 42.60
CA MET A 164 -8.04 5.39 41.73
C MET A 164 -8.93 6.47 41.11
N ALA A 165 -9.21 7.56 41.83
CA ALA A 165 -9.97 8.68 41.30
C ALA A 165 -9.22 9.35 40.13
N TYR A 166 -7.91 9.58 40.28
CA TYR A 166 -7.06 10.13 39.22
C TYR A 166 -7.00 9.22 37.99
N GLU A 167 -6.76 7.91 38.17
CA GLU A 167 -6.73 6.94 37.06
C GLU A 167 -8.08 6.85 36.34
N LYS A 168 -9.20 7.01 37.06
CA LYS A 168 -10.53 7.03 36.46
C LYS A 168 -10.73 8.27 35.58
N GLU A 169 -10.23 9.42 36.00
CA GLU A 169 -10.30 10.67 35.22
C GLU A 169 -9.42 10.59 33.96
N GLU A 170 -8.22 10.02 34.07
CA GLU A 170 -7.33 9.75 32.93
C GLU A 170 -7.99 8.78 31.93
N ARG A 171 -8.64 7.71 32.41
CA ARG A 171 -9.43 6.81 31.53
C ARG A 171 -10.52 7.54 30.77
N VAL A 172 -11.27 8.42 31.42
CA VAL A 172 -12.34 9.20 30.76
C VAL A 172 -11.75 10.11 29.69
N GLN A 173 -10.57 10.69 29.93
CA GLN A 173 -9.89 11.53 28.94
C GLN A 173 -9.44 10.72 27.72
N ILE A 174 -8.80 9.56 27.95
CA ILE A 174 -8.40 8.64 26.89
C ILE A 174 -9.61 8.19 26.05
N GLU A 175 -10.75 7.91 26.70
CA GLU A 175 -11.97 7.48 26.02
C GLU A 175 -12.58 8.59 25.13
N LYS A 176 -12.53 9.85 25.58
CA LYS A 176 -12.90 11.01 24.76
C LYS A 176 -11.99 11.16 23.54
N GLU A 177 -10.68 11.00 23.71
CA GLU A 177 -9.72 11.06 22.60
C GLU A 177 -9.95 9.94 21.59
N LEU A 178 -10.16 8.70 22.05
CA LEU A 178 -10.51 7.55 21.22
C LEU A 178 -11.78 7.80 20.38
N MET A 179 -12.81 8.41 20.98
CA MET A 179 -14.03 8.79 20.25
C MET A 179 -13.77 9.88 19.20
N SER A 180 -12.90 10.85 19.49
CA SER A 180 -12.47 11.86 18.52
C SER A 180 -11.75 11.20 17.32
N TYR A 181 -10.78 10.31 17.58
CA TYR A 181 -10.08 9.58 16.53
C TYR A 181 -11.00 8.70 15.70
N LYS A 182 -11.97 8.03 16.33
CA LYS A 182 -12.98 7.23 15.64
C LYS A 182 -13.81 8.08 14.68
N ASN A 183 -14.22 9.28 15.10
CA ASN A 183 -14.97 10.20 14.26
C ASN A 183 -14.12 10.73 13.09
N ALA A 184 -12.85 11.07 13.34
CA ALA A 184 -11.91 11.49 12.29
C ALA A 184 -11.69 10.39 11.25
N LEU A 185 -11.52 9.14 11.67
CA LEU A 185 -11.38 7.98 10.79
C LEU A 185 -12.64 7.77 9.93
N LEU A 186 -13.83 7.94 10.53
CA LEU A 186 -15.11 7.80 9.83
C LEU A 186 -15.26 8.88 8.74
N ASN A 187 -14.85 10.12 9.02
CA ASN A 187 -14.87 11.21 8.05
C ASN A 187 -13.86 10.98 6.92
N SER A 188 -12.65 10.56 7.25
CA SER A 188 -11.62 10.22 6.24
C SER A 188 -12.07 9.09 5.31
N ASN A 189 -12.77 8.08 5.83
CA ASN A 189 -13.33 7.02 4.99
C ASN A 189 -14.42 7.55 4.05
N LYS A 190 -15.31 8.45 4.51
CA LYS A 190 -16.31 9.07 3.64
C LYS A 190 -15.69 9.88 2.50
N GLU A 191 -14.63 10.65 2.79
CA GLU A 191 -13.89 11.38 1.76
C GLU A 191 -13.23 10.43 0.76
N LYS A 192 -12.65 9.33 1.24
CA LYS A 192 -12.03 8.31 0.38
C LYS A 192 -13.05 7.65 -0.55
N ASP A 193 -14.25 7.34 -0.06
CA ASP A 193 -15.34 6.78 -0.86
C ASP A 193 -15.83 7.79 -1.90
N GLN A 194 -15.91 9.08 -1.55
CA GLN A 194 -16.27 10.14 -2.50
C GLN A 194 -15.22 10.32 -3.60
N ILE A 195 -13.93 10.33 -3.26
CA ILE A 195 -12.84 10.38 -4.25
C ILE A 195 -12.87 9.16 -5.18
N MET A 196 -13.18 7.97 -4.64
CA MET A 196 -13.30 6.76 -5.44
C MET A 196 -14.43 6.88 -6.47
N TYR A 197 -15.59 7.38 -6.04
CA TYR A 197 -16.73 7.62 -6.91
C TYR A 197 -16.42 8.65 -8.01
N GLU A 198 -15.75 9.75 -7.68
CA GLU A 198 -15.33 10.76 -8.65
C GLU A 198 -14.33 10.20 -9.67
N ARG A 199 -13.35 9.40 -9.23
CA ARG A 199 -12.41 8.72 -10.12
C ARG A 199 -13.08 7.73 -11.06
N ASP A 200 -14.04 6.95 -10.57
CA ASP A 200 -14.78 6.02 -11.43
C ASP A 200 -15.65 6.74 -12.46
N ARG A 201 -16.23 7.89 -12.08
CA ARG A 201 -16.94 8.77 -13.02
C ARG A 201 -16.00 9.31 -14.11
N GLU A 202 -14.87 9.88 -13.74
CA GLU A 202 -13.86 10.36 -14.71
C GLU A 202 -13.37 9.24 -15.63
N ARG A 203 -13.12 8.05 -15.06
CA ARG A 203 -12.72 6.87 -15.83
C ARG A 203 -13.75 6.50 -16.89
N ASN A 204 -15.03 6.54 -16.54
CA ASN A 204 -16.11 6.29 -17.50
C ASN A 204 -16.18 7.36 -18.59
N GLU A 205 -15.96 8.63 -18.26
CA GLU A 205 -15.89 9.72 -19.24
C GLU A 205 -14.72 9.53 -20.22
N TYR A 206 -13.53 9.15 -19.73
CA TYR A 206 -12.39 8.83 -20.58
C TYR A 206 -12.63 7.60 -21.46
N ASN A 207 -13.24 6.54 -20.92
CA ASN A 207 -13.58 5.35 -21.70
C ASN A 207 -14.55 5.66 -22.85
N ASN A 208 -15.54 6.53 -22.59
CA ASN A 208 -16.45 7.00 -23.64
C ASN A 208 -15.70 7.79 -24.73
N LYS A 209 -14.78 8.67 -24.33
CA LYS A 209 -13.97 9.46 -25.26
C LYS A 209 -13.02 8.59 -26.09
N ILE A 210 -12.41 7.57 -25.49
CA ILE A 210 -11.59 6.57 -26.19
C ILE A 210 -12.44 5.83 -27.22
N SER A 211 -13.65 5.40 -26.85
CA SER A 211 -14.55 4.70 -27.76
C SER A 211 -14.93 5.56 -28.98
N GLN A 212 -15.19 6.86 -28.76
CA GLN A 212 -15.43 7.81 -29.85
C GLN A 212 -14.21 7.97 -30.76
N LEU A 213 -13.01 8.13 -30.19
CA LEU A 213 -11.78 8.25 -30.97
C LEU A 213 -11.48 6.98 -31.77
N GLN A 214 -11.71 5.79 -31.20
CA GLN A 214 -11.57 4.53 -31.91
C GLN A 214 -12.53 4.42 -33.10
N SER A 215 -13.77 4.89 -32.96
CA SER A 215 -14.72 4.95 -34.08
C SER A 215 -14.25 5.89 -35.19
N ILE A 216 -13.67 7.05 -34.83
CA ILE A 216 -13.12 8.01 -35.79
C ILE A 216 -11.92 7.39 -36.52
N VAL A 217 -11.00 6.74 -35.80
CA VAL A 217 -9.83 6.08 -36.39
C VAL A 217 -10.25 5.02 -37.40
N ARG A 218 -11.21 4.14 -37.06
CA ARG A 218 -11.75 3.15 -38.00
C ARG A 218 -12.30 3.81 -39.27
N SER A 219 -13.04 4.91 -39.14
CA SER A 219 -13.57 5.63 -40.31
C SER A 219 -12.46 6.22 -41.20
N PHE A 220 -11.31 6.61 -40.61
CA PHE A 220 -10.16 7.09 -41.38
C PHE A 220 -9.40 5.93 -42.03
N GLU A 221 -9.25 4.80 -41.36
CA GLU A 221 -8.67 3.59 -41.94
C GLU A 221 -9.47 3.12 -43.16
N GLU A 222 -10.81 3.08 -43.08
CA GLU A 222 -11.69 2.76 -44.21
C GLU A 222 -11.49 3.71 -45.39
N LYS A 223 -11.44 5.03 -45.13
CA LYS A 223 -11.18 6.05 -46.16
C LYS A 223 -9.79 5.92 -46.78
N MET A 224 -8.78 5.58 -45.98
CA MET A 224 -7.41 5.38 -46.44
C MET A 224 -7.33 4.18 -47.37
N ASN A 225 -7.95 3.05 -46.99
CA ASN A 225 -8.01 1.84 -47.80
C ASN A 225 -8.72 2.10 -49.15
N LEU A 226 -9.80 2.89 -49.16
CA LEU A 226 -10.47 3.30 -50.40
C LEU A 226 -9.54 4.13 -51.30
N LYS A 227 -8.80 5.09 -50.72
CA LYS A 227 -7.84 5.90 -51.48
C LYS A 227 -6.64 5.12 -51.99
N GLU A 228 -6.18 4.13 -51.23
CA GLU A 228 -5.11 3.23 -51.66
C GLU A 228 -5.56 2.33 -52.84
N ALA A 229 -6.82 1.87 -52.82
CA ALA A 229 -7.43 1.17 -53.95
C ALA A 229 -7.55 2.07 -55.19
N GLU A 230 -8.02 3.32 -55.04
CA GLU A 230 -8.07 4.29 -56.14
C GLU A 230 -6.67 4.56 -56.74
N ILE A 231 -5.65 4.76 -55.90
CA ILE A 231 -4.26 4.97 -56.35
C ILE A 231 -3.75 3.75 -57.11
N SER A 232 -4.08 2.54 -56.65
CA SER A 232 -3.67 1.30 -57.30
C SER A 232 -4.30 1.17 -58.70
N GLN A 233 -5.60 1.48 -58.84
CA GLN A 233 -6.27 1.52 -60.15
C GLN A 233 -5.65 2.55 -61.09
N ILE A 234 -5.33 3.75 -60.59
CA ILE A 234 -4.67 4.80 -61.37
C ILE A 234 -3.29 4.33 -61.85
N ARG A 235 -2.51 3.67 -60.99
CA ARG A 235 -1.18 3.12 -61.36
C ARG A 235 -1.29 2.06 -62.44
N GLU A 236 -2.27 1.17 -62.36
CA GLU A 236 -2.52 0.16 -63.39
C GLU A 236 -2.91 0.81 -64.73
N HIS A 237 -3.78 1.82 -64.70
CA HIS A 237 -4.15 2.58 -65.87
C HIS A 237 -2.95 3.27 -66.53
N TYR A 238 -2.08 3.92 -65.75
CA TYR A 238 -0.85 4.53 -66.28
C TYR A 238 0.09 3.50 -66.90
N LYS A 239 0.26 2.32 -66.27
CA LYS A 239 1.06 1.23 -66.86
C LYS A 239 0.48 0.73 -68.19
N SER A 240 -0.85 0.68 -68.32
CA SER A 240 -1.50 0.32 -69.59
C SER A 240 -1.21 1.37 -70.66
N MET A 241 -1.39 2.65 -70.32
CA MET A 241 -1.15 3.76 -71.23
C MET A 241 0.32 3.86 -71.66
N GLU A 242 1.27 3.58 -70.76
CA GLU A 242 2.70 3.54 -71.08
C GLU A 242 3.01 2.44 -72.11
N LYS A 243 2.44 1.23 -71.95
CA LYS A 243 2.58 0.14 -72.93
C LYS A 243 1.98 0.49 -74.28
N GLU A 244 0.80 1.13 -74.31
CA GLU A 244 0.19 1.59 -75.56
C GLU A 244 1.06 2.64 -76.26
N TYR A 245 1.65 3.57 -75.50
CA TYR A 245 2.56 4.56 -76.04
C TYR A 245 3.84 3.93 -76.61
N GLU A 246 4.44 2.97 -75.92
CA GLU A 246 5.58 2.21 -76.40
C GLU A 246 5.27 1.42 -77.69
N GLU A 247 4.06 0.86 -77.80
CA GLU A 247 3.60 0.16 -79.00
C GLU A 247 3.42 1.12 -80.18
N ILE A 248 2.76 2.26 -79.96
CA ILE A 248 2.60 3.32 -80.98
C ILE A 248 3.97 3.83 -81.43
N TYR A 249 4.91 4.01 -80.50
CA TYR A 249 6.26 4.45 -80.81
C TYR A 249 7.01 3.43 -81.68
N ARG A 250 6.93 2.13 -81.33
CA ARG A 250 7.50 1.04 -82.14
C ARG A 250 6.87 0.96 -83.53
N GLN A 251 5.54 1.10 -83.61
CA GLN A 251 4.82 1.13 -84.89
C GLN A 251 5.24 2.32 -85.75
N ARG A 252 5.42 3.51 -85.15
CA ARG A 252 5.90 4.70 -85.85
C ARG A 252 7.30 4.51 -86.42
N GLN A 253 8.23 3.93 -85.65
CA GLN A 253 9.58 3.63 -86.14
C GLN A 253 9.55 2.63 -87.30
N SER A 254 8.73 1.58 -87.19
CA SER A 254 8.54 0.61 -88.27
C SER A 254 7.99 1.27 -89.54
N ASN A 255 6.97 2.12 -89.41
CA ASN A 255 6.39 2.86 -90.53
C ASN A 255 7.40 3.84 -91.16
N GLU A 256 8.25 4.48 -90.37
CA GLU A 256 9.30 5.36 -90.89
C GLU A 256 10.34 4.59 -91.71
N LEU A 257 10.75 3.40 -91.25
CA LEU A 257 11.63 2.51 -92.01
C LEU A 257 10.99 2.07 -93.33
N TYR A 258 9.71 1.67 -93.29
CA TYR A 258 8.95 1.29 -94.48
C TYR A 258 8.85 2.45 -95.49
N LEU A 259 8.59 3.68 -95.03
CA LEU A 259 8.55 4.86 -95.89
C LEU A 259 9.92 5.18 -96.52
N LYS A 260 11.01 5.00 -95.77
CA LYS A 260 12.38 5.14 -96.32
C LYS A 260 12.64 4.10 -97.40
N GLU A 261 12.32 2.84 -97.15
CA GLU A 261 12.48 1.77 -98.12
C GLU A 261 11.65 2.02 -99.39
N MET A 262 10.40 2.44 -99.24
CA MET A 262 9.53 2.84 -100.37
C MET A 262 10.12 4.03 -101.15
N GLY A 263 10.66 5.03 -100.46
CA GLY A 263 11.34 6.17 -101.09
C GLY A 263 12.59 5.75 -101.87
N GLU A 264 13.41 4.86 -101.31
CA GLU A 264 14.59 4.31 -101.98
C GLU A 264 14.22 3.49 -103.22
N ASN A 265 13.19 2.66 -103.11
CA ASN A 265 12.67 1.87 -104.23
C ASN A 265 12.13 2.77 -105.34
N TYR A 266 11.36 3.81 -105.00
CA TYR A 266 10.89 4.79 -105.98
C TYR A 266 12.05 5.51 -106.69
N MET A 267 13.09 5.91 -105.95
CA MET A 267 14.28 6.55 -106.51
C MET A 267 15.10 5.61 -107.41
N ARG A 268 15.12 4.30 -107.08
CA ARG A 268 15.75 3.27 -107.91
C ARG A 268 14.97 3.08 -109.20
N GLU A 269 13.66 2.87 -109.10
CA GLU A 269 12.79 2.69 -110.27
C GLU A 269 12.79 3.92 -111.19
N THR A 270 12.90 5.12 -110.62
CA THR A 270 13.02 6.37 -111.40
C THR A 270 14.34 6.42 -112.18
N ARG A 271 15.46 6.00 -111.56
CA ARG A 271 16.75 5.87 -112.24
C ARG A 271 16.70 4.83 -113.35
N ASP A 272 16.14 3.66 -113.07
CA ASP A 272 15.99 2.59 -114.07
C ASP A 272 15.14 3.06 -115.26
N LYS A 273 14.05 3.81 -115.01
CA LYS A 273 13.23 4.43 -116.06
C LYS A 273 14.01 5.45 -116.89
N GLN A 274 14.85 6.27 -116.27
CA GLN A 274 15.70 7.23 -116.98
C GLN A 274 16.74 6.52 -117.85
N GLU A 275 17.39 5.48 -117.32
CA GLU A 275 18.34 4.66 -118.09
C GLU A 275 17.66 3.98 -119.29
N LEU A 276 16.47 3.41 -119.08
CA LEU A 276 15.67 2.82 -120.17
C LEU A 276 15.25 3.86 -121.21
N ALA A 277 14.92 5.09 -120.78
CA ALA A 277 14.59 6.18 -121.69
C ALA A 277 15.79 6.58 -122.56
N LEU A 278 16.98 6.73 -121.97
CA LEU A 278 18.22 7.00 -122.70
C LEU A 278 18.54 5.88 -123.69
N LYS A 279 18.43 4.62 -123.26
CA LYS A 279 18.66 3.46 -124.12
C LYS A 279 17.65 3.38 -125.27
N ASN A 280 16.40 3.78 -125.03
CA ASN A 280 15.39 3.90 -126.09
C ASN A 280 15.73 5.02 -127.09
N GLU A 281 16.29 6.15 -126.65
CA GLU A 281 16.76 7.18 -127.57
C GLU A 281 17.97 6.74 -128.41
N GLU A 282 18.88 5.97 -127.82
CA GLU A 282 19.99 5.35 -128.55
C GLU A 282 19.47 4.37 -129.61
N LEU A 283 18.57 3.47 -129.24
CA LEU A 283 17.94 2.54 -130.18
C LEU A 283 17.16 3.27 -131.28
N LYS A 284 16.48 4.38 -130.97
CA LYS A 284 15.82 5.22 -131.99
C LYS A 284 16.82 5.79 -132.99
N ARG A 285 17.95 6.33 -132.50
CA ARG A 285 19.04 6.83 -133.36
C ARG A 285 19.62 5.72 -134.22
N GLU A 286 19.81 4.53 -133.66
CA GLU A 286 20.29 3.36 -134.39
C GLU A 286 19.30 2.91 -135.47
N VAL A 287 18.00 2.89 -135.17
CA VAL A 287 16.94 2.60 -136.16
C VAL A 287 16.90 3.66 -137.26
N GLU A 288 17.08 4.94 -136.95
CA GLU A 288 17.16 6.00 -137.96
C GLU A 288 18.40 5.84 -138.86
N ASN A 289 19.55 5.51 -138.29
CA ASN A 289 20.77 5.20 -139.04
C ASN A 289 20.58 3.97 -139.94
N LEU A 290 19.91 2.93 -139.44
CA LEU A 290 19.55 1.73 -140.22
C LEU A 290 18.55 2.06 -141.34
N LYS A 291 17.60 2.98 -141.11
CA LYS A 291 16.69 3.46 -142.16
C LYS A 291 17.43 4.26 -143.23
N ALA A 292 18.38 5.10 -142.84
CA ALA A 292 19.21 5.89 -143.75
C ALA A 292 20.09 4.98 -144.62
N THR A 293 20.81 4.04 -144.00
CA THR A 293 21.63 3.03 -144.71
C THR A 293 20.77 2.14 -145.61
N ARG A 294 19.57 1.70 -145.16
CA ARG A 294 18.62 1.00 -146.05
C ARG A 294 18.21 1.86 -147.24
N GLY A 295 18.00 3.16 -147.04
CA GLY A 295 17.71 4.11 -148.12
C GLY A 295 18.85 4.23 -149.13
N GLU A 296 20.09 4.31 -148.66
CA GLU A 296 21.30 4.31 -149.51
C GLU A 296 21.48 3.00 -150.26
N LEU A 297 21.33 1.86 -149.59
CA LEU A 297 21.40 0.54 -150.21
C LEU A 297 20.30 0.38 -151.27
N LYS A 298 19.08 0.89 -151.02
CA LYS A 298 18.00 0.89 -152.01
C LYS A 298 18.36 1.72 -153.25
N LYS A 299 18.97 2.91 -153.06
CA LYS A 299 19.48 3.72 -154.18
C LYS A 299 20.60 3.02 -154.94
N ARG A 300 21.54 2.37 -154.24
CA ARG A 300 22.60 1.57 -154.86
C ARG A 300 22.03 0.40 -155.66
N LEU A 301 21.02 -0.28 -155.11
CA LEU A 301 20.35 -1.39 -155.78
C LEU A 301 19.62 -0.93 -157.04
N GLU A 302 18.98 0.25 -157.00
CA GLU A 302 18.38 0.87 -158.18
C GLU A 302 19.41 1.26 -159.25
N VAL A 303 20.59 1.77 -158.84
CA VAL A 303 21.73 1.99 -159.75
C VAL A 303 22.20 0.67 -160.37
N CYS A 304 22.40 -0.38 -159.58
CA CYS A 304 22.79 -1.70 -160.08
C CYS A 304 21.71 -2.32 -160.99
N GLU A 305 20.42 -2.12 -160.72
CA GLU A 305 19.35 -2.56 -161.61
C GLU A 305 19.32 -1.78 -162.93
N ASN A 306 19.64 -0.49 -162.90
CA ASN A 306 19.79 0.33 -164.11
C ASN A 306 21.04 -0.08 -164.91
N GLU A 307 22.15 -0.38 -164.25
CA GLU A 307 23.37 -0.93 -164.87
C GLU A 307 23.10 -2.32 -165.44
N LYS A 308 22.37 -3.18 -164.74
CA LYS A 308 21.89 -4.48 -165.24
C LYS A 308 21.02 -4.31 -166.48
N ARG A 309 20.09 -3.34 -166.49
CA ARG A 309 19.30 -3.01 -167.70
C ARG A 309 20.19 -2.52 -168.84
N ALA A 310 21.18 -1.68 -168.57
CA ALA A 310 22.14 -1.21 -169.58
C ALA A 310 23.04 -2.34 -170.11
N LEU A 311 23.45 -3.27 -169.26
CA LEU A 311 24.22 -4.46 -169.62
C LEU A 311 23.37 -5.48 -170.39
N SER A 312 22.10 -5.70 -170.01
CA SER A 312 21.17 -6.50 -170.80
C SER A 312 20.91 -5.90 -172.19
N TYR A 313 20.94 -4.56 -172.33
CA TYR A 313 20.84 -3.87 -173.62
C TYR A 313 22.13 -3.97 -174.46
N LYS A 314 23.30 -4.06 -173.82
CA LYS A 314 24.59 -4.31 -174.51
C LYS A 314 24.77 -5.78 -174.90
N VAL A 315 24.27 -6.73 -174.11
CA VAL A 315 24.37 -8.17 -174.37
C VAL A 315 23.37 -8.64 -175.44
N SER A 316 22.33 -7.87 -175.74
CA SER A 316 21.41 -8.17 -176.85
C SER A 316 21.86 -7.63 -178.21
N GLN A 317 23.02 -6.96 -178.31
CA GLN A 317 23.47 -6.31 -179.55
C GLN A 317 24.78 -6.81 -180.18
N ASP A 318 25.55 -7.69 -179.53
CA ASP A 318 26.74 -8.27 -180.15
C ASP A 318 26.88 -9.77 -179.84
N GLY A 319 26.94 -10.56 -180.92
CA GLY A 319 27.01 -12.01 -180.91
C GLY A 319 28.42 -12.55 -180.67
N TYR A 320 28.48 -13.60 -179.85
CA TYR A 320 29.41 -14.72 -179.86
C TYR A 320 30.88 -14.45 -180.26
N GLY A 321 31.76 -14.39 -179.26
CA GLY A 321 33.20 -14.51 -179.49
C GLY A 321 33.98 -14.71 -178.20
N GLY A 322 34.30 -15.96 -177.87
CA GLY A 322 34.93 -16.35 -176.61
C GLY A 322 36.26 -15.67 -176.30
N LEU A 323 36.23 -14.81 -175.29
CA LEU A 323 37.33 -14.50 -174.35
C LEU A 323 36.78 -13.75 -173.11
N GLU A 324 35.60 -13.14 -173.22
CA GLU A 324 34.83 -12.58 -172.10
C GLU A 324 34.17 -13.64 -171.21
N VAL A 325 33.97 -14.88 -171.69
CA VAL A 325 33.40 -15.97 -170.89
C VAL A 325 34.27 -16.32 -169.68
N TYR A 326 35.60 -16.15 -169.75
CA TYR A 326 36.49 -16.39 -168.60
C TYR A 326 36.52 -15.22 -167.60
N LYS A 327 36.31 -13.97 -168.04
CA LYS A 327 36.11 -12.81 -167.15
C LYS A 327 34.76 -12.88 -166.46
N ILE A 328 33.70 -13.23 -167.19
CA ILE A 328 32.36 -13.45 -166.64
C ILE A 328 32.38 -14.65 -165.69
N LYS A 329 33.15 -15.72 -165.94
CA LYS A 329 33.32 -16.83 -164.98
C LYS A 329 34.03 -16.39 -163.68
N ALA A 330 35.03 -15.51 -163.77
CA ALA A 330 35.74 -14.99 -162.61
C ALA A 330 34.89 -14.01 -161.80
N GLU A 331 34.11 -13.15 -162.47
CA GLU A 331 33.12 -12.27 -161.84
C GLU A 331 31.95 -13.07 -161.25
N LEU A 332 31.52 -14.16 -161.90
CA LEU A 332 30.51 -15.07 -161.34
C LEU A 332 31.01 -15.81 -160.10
N GLU A 333 32.29 -16.18 -160.03
CA GLU A 333 32.88 -16.75 -158.81
C GLU A 333 33.10 -15.72 -157.70
N LYS A 334 33.40 -14.47 -158.05
CA LYS A 334 33.45 -13.36 -157.09
C LYS A 334 32.04 -13.07 -156.53
N GLU A 335 31.04 -13.00 -157.40
CA GLU A 335 29.63 -12.87 -156.99
C GLU A 335 29.13 -14.07 -156.19
N LYS A 336 29.57 -15.30 -156.50
CA LYS A 336 29.23 -16.47 -155.66
C LYS A 336 29.84 -16.39 -154.27
N LYS A 337 31.06 -15.86 -154.13
CA LYS A 337 31.68 -15.62 -152.82
C LYS A 337 30.98 -14.50 -152.07
N GLU A 338 30.64 -13.39 -152.73
CA GLU A 338 29.84 -12.32 -152.11
C GLU A 338 28.44 -12.81 -151.74
N LYS A 339 27.81 -13.64 -152.57
CA LYS A 339 26.53 -14.31 -152.25
C LYS A 339 26.66 -15.27 -151.07
N ALA A 340 27.78 -15.99 -150.93
CA ALA A 340 28.03 -16.86 -149.79
C ALA A 340 28.20 -16.06 -148.49
N VAL A 341 28.93 -14.94 -148.53
CA VAL A 341 29.07 -14.02 -147.38
C VAL A 341 27.73 -13.39 -147.02
N VAL A 342 26.95 -12.92 -147.99
CA VAL A 342 25.61 -12.37 -147.76
C VAL A 342 24.65 -13.45 -147.24
N LEU A 343 24.76 -14.71 -147.71
CA LEU A 343 24.00 -15.82 -147.16
C LEU A 343 24.38 -16.10 -145.70
N GLU A 344 25.66 -16.03 -145.36
CA GLU A 344 26.15 -16.23 -144.00
C GLU A 344 25.71 -15.08 -143.06
N GLU A 345 25.74 -13.83 -143.54
CA GLU A 345 25.17 -12.67 -142.84
C GLU A 345 23.64 -12.79 -142.67
N VAL A 346 22.93 -13.28 -143.69
CA VAL A 346 21.49 -13.56 -143.61
C VAL A 346 21.20 -14.70 -142.64
N GLU A 347 22.03 -15.75 -142.60
CA GLU A 347 21.91 -16.87 -141.66
C GLU A 347 22.19 -16.41 -140.21
N GLU A 348 23.18 -15.54 -140.01
CA GLU A 348 23.44 -14.90 -138.72
C GLU A 348 22.32 -13.96 -138.29
N LEU A 349 21.78 -13.15 -139.20
CA LEU A 349 20.61 -12.32 -138.95
C LEU A 349 19.38 -13.18 -138.64
N ARG A 350 19.22 -14.32 -139.32
CA ARG A 350 18.16 -15.29 -139.05
C ARG A 350 18.32 -15.94 -137.68
N LYS A 351 19.55 -16.28 -137.26
CA LYS A 351 19.86 -16.75 -135.90
C LYS A 351 19.58 -15.67 -134.84
N ARG A 352 19.93 -14.41 -135.12
CA ARG A 352 19.58 -13.27 -134.25
C ARG A 352 18.08 -13.05 -134.16
N CYS A 353 17.35 -13.13 -135.27
CA CYS A 353 15.90 -13.08 -135.30
C CYS A 353 15.24 -14.26 -134.57
N LEU A 354 15.84 -15.46 -134.62
CA LEU A 354 15.43 -16.63 -133.82
C LEU A 354 15.65 -16.39 -132.32
N GLY A 355 16.76 -15.77 -131.92
CA GLY A 355 16.98 -15.30 -130.56
C GLY A 355 15.92 -14.28 -130.12
N PHE A 356 15.63 -13.29 -130.96
CA PHE A 356 14.58 -12.32 -130.68
C PHE A 356 13.18 -12.92 -130.66
N THR A 357 12.90 -13.98 -131.42
CA THR A 357 11.60 -14.68 -131.34
C THR A 357 11.50 -15.52 -130.08
N SER A 358 12.59 -16.14 -129.62
CA SER A 358 12.63 -16.81 -128.31
C SER A 358 12.47 -15.80 -127.16
N ASP A 359 13.09 -14.62 -127.24
CA ASP A 359 12.89 -13.54 -126.27
C ASP A 359 11.47 -12.96 -126.34
N LEU A 360 10.87 -12.89 -127.54
CA LEU A 360 9.47 -12.48 -127.72
C LEU A 360 8.48 -13.52 -127.17
N GLU A 361 8.78 -14.81 -127.30
CA GLU A 361 8.02 -15.91 -126.70
C GLU A 361 8.13 -15.87 -125.18
N ARG A 362 9.33 -15.63 -124.64
CA ARG A 362 9.56 -15.44 -123.21
C ARG A 362 8.87 -14.17 -122.69
N SER A 363 8.86 -13.10 -123.48
CA SER A 363 8.09 -11.89 -123.20
C SER A 363 6.58 -12.15 -123.25
N ARG A 364 6.09 -13.02 -124.15
CA ARG A 364 4.69 -13.45 -124.20
C ARG A 364 4.32 -14.32 -123.01
N GLU A 365 5.19 -15.22 -122.57
CA GLU A 365 5.00 -16.00 -121.34
C GLU A 365 4.97 -15.08 -120.10
N LEU A 366 5.86 -14.08 -120.05
CA LEU A 366 5.84 -13.07 -119.00
C LEU A 366 4.59 -12.18 -119.07
N GLU A 367 4.13 -11.83 -120.28
CA GLU A 367 2.89 -11.09 -120.51
C GLU A 367 1.68 -11.92 -120.09
N MET A 368 1.62 -13.22 -120.41
CA MET A 368 0.56 -14.11 -119.93
C MET A 368 0.61 -14.27 -118.41
N PHE A 369 1.80 -14.43 -117.81
CA PHE A 369 1.97 -14.49 -116.36
C PHE A 369 1.52 -13.19 -115.68
N LEU A 370 1.88 -12.03 -116.23
CA LEU A 370 1.42 -10.73 -115.74
C LEU A 370 -0.08 -10.55 -115.96
N LYS A 371 -0.65 -11.10 -117.03
CA LYS A 371 -2.08 -11.06 -117.31
C LYS A 371 -2.85 -11.96 -116.34
N ASP A 372 -2.32 -13.13 -116.00
CA ASP A 372 -2.87 -14.03 -114.98
C ASP A 372 -2.76 -13.41 -113.58
N LEU A 373 -1.62 -12.80 -113.25
CA LEU A 373 -1.40 -12.07 -111.99
C LEU A 373 -2.32 -10.84 -111.88
N LEU A 374 -2.49 -10.07 -112.96
CA LEU A 374 -3.40 -8.93 -113.04
C LEU A 374 -4.86 -9.38 -113.01
N GLN A 375 -5.20 -10.54 -113.58
CA GLN A 375 -6.54 -11.10 -113.51
C GLN A 375 -6.83 -11.68 -112.12
N GLU A 376 -5.84 -12.25 -111.43
CA GLU A 376 -5.95 -12.69 -110.04
C GLU A 376 -6.09 -11.50 -109.09
N LYS A 377 -5.25 -10.47 -109.26
CA LYS A 377 -5.37 -9.21 -108.50
C LYS A 377 -6.61 -8.42 -108.87
N GLY A 378 -7.06 -8.51 -110.12
CA GLY A 378 -8.34 -8.01 -110.60
C GLY A 378 -9.50 -8.72 -109.90
N ARG A 379 -9.49 -10.05 -109.83
CA ARG A 379 -10.48 -10.83 -109.05
C ARG A 379 -10.42 -10.54 -107.55
N GLU A 380 -9.24 -10.30 -106.99
CA GLU A 380 -9.07 -9.90 -105.59
C GLU A 380 -9.63 -8.48 -105.34
N CYS A 381 -9.40 -7.56 -106.28
CA CYS A 381 -9.99 -6.22 -106.26
C CYS A 381 -11.50 -6.27 -106.49
N ASP A 382 -12.02 -7.10 -107.38
CA ASP A 382 -13.45 -7.31 -107.61
C ASP A 382 -14.12 -7.97 -106.40
N LYS A 383 -13.41 -8.83 -105.68
CA LYS A 383 -13.88 -9.40 -104.41
C LYS A 383 -13.95 -8.33 -103.32
N LYS A 384 -12.90 -7.50 -103.19
CA LYS A 384 -12.88 -6.37 -102.26
C LYS A 384 -13.87 -5.27 -102.65
N LEU A 385 -14.06 -5.00 -103.94
CA LEU A 385 -15.08 -4.13 -104.49
C LEU A 385 -16.47 -4.72 -104.27
N GLY A 386 -16.65 -6.04 -104.36
CA GLY A 386 -17.89 -6.74 -104.01
C GLY A 386 -18.20 -6.66 -102.51
N GLU A 387 -17.18 -6.70 -101.65
CA GLU A 387 -17.31 -6.46 -100.21
C GLU A 387 -17.64 -4.99 -99.92
N ILE A 388 -17.01 -4.05 -100.64
CA ILE A 388 -17.30 -2.61 -100.57
C ILE A 388 -18.68 -2.29 -101.14
N GLU A 389 -19.12 -2.93 -102.22
CA GLU A 389 -20.48 -2.83 -102.77
C GLU A 389 -21.49 -3.49 -101.84
N GLY A 390 -21.13 -4.58 -101.16
CA GLY A 390 -21.95 -5.19 -100.11
C GLY A 390 -22.13 -4.24 -98.93
N MET A 391 -21.05 -3.56 -98.52
CA MET A 391 -21.08 -2.50 -97.53
C MET A 391 -21.87 -1.27 -98.02
N ALA A 392 -21.70 -0.86 -99.27
CA ALA A 392 -22.39 0.27 -99.87
C ALA A 392 -23.88 -0.02 -100.06
N ARG A 393 -24.27 -1.23 -100.49
CA ARG A 393 -25.68 -1.68 -100.53
C ARG A 393 -26.27 -1.80 -99.14
N SER A 394 -25.48 -2.22 -98.13
CA SER A 394 -25.89 -2.21 -96.72
C SER A 394 -26.11 -0.79 -96.20
N ILE A 395 -25.21 0.14 -96.56
CA ILE A 395 -25.32 1.57 -96.26
C ILE A 395 -26.50 2.19 -97.01
N ASP A 396 -26.70 1.91 -98.30
CA ASP A 396 -27.83 2.37 -99.11
C ASP A 396 -29.15 1.74 -98.66
N SER A 397 -29.15 0.52 -98.15
CA SER A 397 -30.32 -0.09 -97.50
C SER A 397 -30.63 0.61 -96.18
N LYS A 398 -29.59 1.00 -95.41
CA LYS A 398 -29.73 1.80 -94.18
C LYS A 398 -30.13 3.25 -94.47
N ILE A 399 -29.65 3.84 -95.57
CA ILE A 399 -30.02 5.17 -96.06
C ILE A 399 -31.41 5.13 -96.69
N SER A 400 -31.81 4.07 -97.38
CA SER A 400 -33.16 3.84 -97.88
C SER A 400 -34.15 3.64 -96.74
N LEU A 401 -33.75 2.90 -95.70
CA LEU A 401 -34.49 2.79 -94.44
C LEU A 401 -34.57 4.14 -93.73
N ALA A 402 -33.47 4.90 -93.66
CA ALA A 402 -33.44 6.25 -93.11
C ALA A 402 -34.28 7.24 -93.95
N ARG A 403 -34.29 7.15 -95.28
CA ARG A 403 -35.11 7.96 -96.19
C ARG A 403 -36.59 7.57 -96.14
N LYS A 404 -36.92 6.31 -95.88
CA LYS A 404 -38.30 5.86 -95.57
C LYS A 404 -38.77 6.36 -94.20
N ILE A 405 -37.86 6.49 -93.24
CA ILE A 405 -38.13 6.97 -91.89
C ILE A 405 -38.17 8.51 -91.83
N LEU A 406 -37.44 9.20 -92.72
CA LEU A 406 -37.30 10.67 -92.78
C LEU A 406 -38.13 11.34 -93.91
N GLY A 407 -39.05 10.61 -94.54
CA GLY A 407 -40.22 11.18 -95.22
C GLY A 407 -40.08 11.57 -96.69
N GLU A 408 -40.96 11.00 -97.53
CA GLU A 408 -41.81 11.84 -98.40
C GLU A 408 -42.95 12.32 -97.49
N LYS A 409 -43.26 13.59 -97.23
CA LYS A 409 -43.13 14.89 -97.90
C LYS A 409 -43.11 15.95 -96.78
N GLY A 410 -42.48 17.11 -96.83
CA GLY A 410 -41.69 17.80 -97.84
C GLY A 410 -41.27 19.17 -97.29
N LEU A 411 -40.00 19.51 -97.47
CA LEU A 411 -39.42 20.86 -97.55
C LEU A 411 -39.52 21.87 -96.38
N GLU A 412 -40.08 21.55 -95.21
CA GLU A 412 -39.93 22.42 -94.01
C GLU A 412 -39.01 21.84 -92.92
N ASP A 413 -38.89 20.51 -92.80
CA ASP A 413 -38.13 19.86 -91.70
C ASP A 413 -36.60 19.85 -91.87
N LYS A 414 -36.06 20.08 -93.08
CA LYS A 414 -34.59 20.14 -93.28
C LYS A 414 -33.96 21.36 -92.60
N ALA A 415 -34.69 22.47 -92.55
CA ALA A 415 -34.25 23.63 -91.78
C ALA A 415 -34.31 23.33 -90.27
N GLU A 416 -35.30 22.56 -89.83
CA GLU A 416 -35.46 22.23 -88.41
C GLU A 416 -34.48 21.15 -87.93
N GLU A 417 -34.07 20.19 -88.77
CA GLU A 417 -32.98 19.26 -88.48
C GLU A 417 -31.60 19.94 -88.49
N GLU A 418 -31.29 20.82 -89.44
CA GLU A 418 -30.04 21.60 -89.37
C GLU A 418 -30.04 22.53 -88.15
N ILE A 419 -31.17 23.16 -87.82
CA ILE A 419 -31.31 23.96 -86.58
C ILE A 419 -31.18 23.06 -85.34
N ASN A 420 -31.69 21.84 -85.33
CA ASN A 420 -31.56 20.93 -84.19
C ASN A 420 -30.16 20.32 -84.07
N THR A 421 -29.47 20.10 -85.19
CA THR A 421 -28.06 19.65 -85.21
C THR A 421 -27.16 20.78 -84.73
N LEU A 422 -27.36 22.00 -85.23
CA LEU A 422 -26.67 23.19 -84.74
C LEU A 422 -27.02 23.48 -83.27
N ARG A 423 -28.26 23.25 -82.81
CA ARG A 423 -28.64 23.36 -81.39
C ARG A 423 -27.98 22.29 -80.53
N LEU A 424 -27.80 21.07 -81.04
CA LEU A 424 -27.09 19.98 -80.37
C LEU A 424 -25.60 20.30 -80.26
N GLU A 425 -24.96 20.77 -81.32
CA GLU A 425 -23.58 21.25 -81.30
C GLU A 425 -23.42 22.47 -80.38
N LEU A 426 -24.38 23.41 -80.37
CA LEU A 426 -24.39 24.52 -79.41
C LEU A 426 -24.59 24.06 -77.97
N LYS A 427 -25.37 23.00 -77.75
CA LYS A 427 -25.54 22.37 -76.42
C LYS A 427 -24.26 21.68 -75.98
N GLU A 428 -23.57 21.00 -76.89
CA GLU A 428 -22.31 20.31 -76.63
C GLU A 428 -21.18 21.31 -76.40
N LEU A 429 -21.12 22.39 -77.18
CA LEU A 429 -20.18 23.48 -76.98
C LEU A 429 -20.48 24.26 -75.69
N LYS A 430 -21.76 24.52 -75.35
CA LYS A 430 -22.12 25.08 -74.03
C LYS A 430 -21.80 24.12 -72.89
N SER A 431 -22.00 22.82 -73.07
CA SER A 431 -21.63 21.80 -72.09
C SER A 431 -20.12 21.77 -71.88
N LYS A 432 -19.33 21.83 -72.95
CA LYS A 432 -17.86 21.93 -72.89
C LYS A 432 -17.41 23.28 -72.33
N GLU A 433 -18.05 24.37 -72.70
CA GLU A 433 -17.79 25.70 -72.13
C GLU A 433 -18.05 25.69 -70.63
N GLU A 434 -19.15 25.08 -70.17
CA GLU A 434 -19.52 24.96 -68.76
C GLU A 434 -18.65 23.96 -68.00
N GLU A 435 -18.16 22.90 -68.67
CA GLU A 435 -17.14 21.99 -68.16
C GLU A 435 -15.79 22.71 -68.00
N TYR A 436 -15.34 23.48 -68.99
CA TYR A 436 -14.16 24.34 -68.86
C TYR A 436 -14.36 25.44 -67.83
N ARG A 437 -15.57 26.00 -67.71
CA ARG A 437 -15.91 26.98 -66.67
C ARG A 437 -15.89 26.34 -65.28
N LYS A 438 -16.25 25.06 -65.14
CA LYS A 438 -16.10 24.27 -63.89
C LYS A 438 -14.65 23.90 -63.59
N ILE A 439 -13.82 23.67 -64.61
CA ILE A 439 -12.38 23.38 -64.47
C ILE A 439 -11.61 24.66 -64.10
N VAL A 440 -11.99 25.81 -64.65
CA VAL A 440 -11.39 27.13 -64.35
C VAL A 440 -11.97 27.73 -63.06
N ALA A 441 -13.19 27.38 -62.68
CA ALA A 441 -13.77 27.78 -61.40
C ALA A 441 -13.02 27.09 -60.26
N VAL A 442 -12.23 27.89 -59.53
CA VAL A 442 -11.65 27.48 -58.25
C VAL A 442 -12.79 26.99 -57.35
N THR A 443 -12.83 25.68 -57.12
CA THR A 443 -13.83 25.02 -56.26
C THR A 443 -13.83 25.66 -54.88
N GLU A 444 -14.96 25.62 -54.18
CA GLU A 444 -15.11 26.21 -52.84
C GLU A 444 -14.00 25.74 -51.88
N ASP A 445 -13.59 24.47 -52.01
CA ASP A 445 -12.54 23.86 -51.19
C ASP A 445 -11.14 24.33 -51.60
N SER A 446 -10.84 24.47 -52.89
CA SER A 446 -9.61 25.13 -53.34
C SER A 446 -9.56 26.60 -52.89
N ARG A 447 -10.70 27.28 -52.83
CA ARG A 447 -10.84 28.65 -52.32
C ARG A 447 -10.58 28.72 -50.81
N LYS A 448 -11.12 27.79 -50.03
CA LYS A 448 -10.85 27.65 -48.59
C LYS A 448 -9.38 27.31 -48.33
N PHE A 449 -8.79 26.41 -49.11
CA PHE A 449 -7.38 26.04 -49.00
C PHE A 449 -6.44 27.21 -49.32
N LEU A 450 -6.71 27.96 -50.39
CA LEU A 450 -5.96 29.18 -50.71
C LEU A 450 -6.13 30.24 -49.61
N LYS A 451 -7.33 30.39 -49.04
CA LYS A 451 -7.58 31.28 -47.90
C LYS A 451 -6.80 30.87 -46.65
N THR A 452 -6.67 29.57 -46.33
CA THR A 452 -5.82 29.09 -45.24
C THR A 452 -4.33 29.37 -45.46
N LEU A 453 -3.90 29.52 -46.71
CA LEU A 453 -2.54 29.92 -47.08
C LEU A 453 -2.36 31.44 -47.21
N GLY A 454 -3.38 32.24 -46.90
CA GLY A 454 -3.36 33.70 -47.01
C GLY A 454 -3.46 34.24 -48.44
N ILE A 455 -3.88 33.41 -49.40
CA ILE A 455 -3.95 33.74 -50.83
C ILE A 455 -5.39 34.04 -51.19
N ASN A 456 -5.66 35.25 -51.66
CA ASN A 456 -6.98 35.64 -52.11
C ASN A 456 -7.26 35.03 -53.48
N ALA A 457 -8.36 34.29 -53.65
CA ALA A 457 -8.68 33.58 -54.89
C ALA A 457 -9.25 34.49 -56.01
N VAL A 458 -9.29 35.81 -55.77
CA VAL A 458 -9.84 36.82 -56.70
C VAL A 458 -8.74 37.49 -57.54
N VAL A 459 -7.46 37.31 -57.20
CA VAL A 459 -6.33 37.86 -57.98
C VAL A 459 -6.01 37.00 -59.21
N PRO A 460 -5.36 37.55 -60.26
CA PRO A 460 -4.97 36.78 -61.44
C PRO A 460 -4.17 35.53 -61.08
N VAL A 461 -4.31 34.45 -61.86
CA VAL A 461 -3.71 33.13 -61.59
C VAL A 461 -2.20 33.22 -61.35
N ASP A 462 -1.49 34.06 -62.10
CA ASP A 462 -0.04 34.27 -61.93
C ASP A 462 0.34 34.84 -60.56
N GLU A 463 -0.51 35.72 -60.00
CA GLU A 463 -0.34 36.25 -58.64
C GLU A 463 -0.62 35.18 -57.59
N MET A 464 -1.66 34.34 -57.80
CA MET A 464 -1.95 33.21 -56.91
C MET A 464 -0.80 32.21 -56.89
N VAL A 465 -0.27 31.82 -58.05
CA VAL A 465 0.86 30.88 -58.16
C VAL A 465 2.11 31.45 -57.50
N ARG A 466 2.38 32.75 -57.65
CA ARG A 466 3.54 33.40 -57.01
C ARG A 466 3.42 33.38 -55.48
N ARG A 467 2.26 33.75 -54.94
CA ARG A 467 2.01 33.72 -53.49
C ARG A 467 2.02 32.31 -52.94
N PHE A 468 1.47 31.35 -53.68
CA PHE A 468 1.51 29.93 -53.32
C PHE A 468 2.96 29.42 -53.23
N LYS A 469 3.81 29.81 -54.18
CA LYS A 469 5.24 29.44 -54.17
C LYS A 469 5.98 30.03 -52.96
N ILE A 470 5.61 31.21 -52.50
CA ILE A 470 6.16 31.83 -51.28
C ILE A 470 5.67 31.07 -50.04
N SER A 471 4.35 30.90 -49.88
CA SER A 471 3.78 30.17 -48.74
C SER A 471 4.26 28.72 -48.67
N TYR A 472 4.44 28.05 -49.80
CA TYR A 472 4.99 26.70 -49.88
C TYR A 472 6.45 26.65 -49.39
N LYS A 473 7.29 27.61 -49.80
CA LYS A 473 8.69 27.68 -49.32
C LYS A 473 8.75 27.90 -47.80
N ASP A 474 7.88 28.75 -47.27
CA ASP A 474 7.80 28.99 -45.82
C ASP A 474 7.30 27.75 -45.05
N LEU A 475 6.31 27.03 -45.61
CA LEU A 475 5.82 25.78 -45.03
C LEU A 475 6.91 24.70 -45.01
N VAL A 476 7.63 24.52 -46.12
CA VAL A 476 8.76 23.59 -46.22
C VAL A 476 9.86 23.95 -45.22
N ARG A 477 10.16 25.25 -45.03
CA ARG A 477 11.11 25.69 -44.02
C ARG A 477 10.65 25.36 -42.60
N LYS A 478 9.38 25.58 -42.28
CA LYS A 478 8.79 25.21 -40.97
C LYS A 478 8.82 23.70 -40.73
N ILE A 479 8.49 22.89 -41.74
CA ILE A 479 8.58 21.42 -41.65
C ILE A 479 10.02 21.00 -41.35
N ARG A 480 11.02 21.57 -42.01
CA ARG A 480 12.43 21.26 -41.71
C ARG A 480 12.86 21.65 -40.29
N VAL A 481 12.34 22.75 -39.76
CA VAL A 481 12.61 23.17 -38.37
C VAL A 481 11.93 22.21 -37.39
N MET A 482 10.66 21.85 -37.62
CA MET A 482 9.98 20.85 -36.81
C MET A 482 10.66 19.48 -36.87
N ASP A 483 11.10 19.01 -38.04
CA ASP A 483 11.84 17.75 -38.15
C ASP A 483 13.13 17.80 -37.32
N LYS A 484 13.83 18.93 -37.32
CA LYS A 484 15.03 19.12 -36.51
C LYS A 484 14.70 19.09 -35.01
N GLU A 485 13.69 19.85 -34.57
CA GLU A 485 13.25 19.88 -33.17
C GLU A 485 12.70 18.53 -32.69
N THR A 486 11.99 17.80 -33.56
CA THR A 486 11.45 16.47 -33.26
C THR A 486 12.58 15.46 -33.11
N ASN A 487 13.58 15.51 -33.99
CA ASN A 487 14.77 14.65 -33.89
C ASN A 487 15.61 14.99 -32.65
N GLU A 488 15.74 16.27 -32.28
CA GLU A 488 16.42 16.68 -31.05
C GLU A 488 15.63 16.24 -29.80
N ALA A 489 14.30 16.35 -29.80
CA ALA A 489 13.44 15.87 -28.73
C ALA A 489 13.46 14.34 -28.60
N MET A 490 13.47 13.62 -29.72
CA MET A 490 13.64 12.16 -29.75
C MET A 490 15.03 11.77 -29.25
N GLY A 491 16.09 12.45 -29.68
CA GLY A 491 17.45 12.22 -29.16
C GLY A 491 17.57 12.52 -27.67
N PHE A 492 16.87 13.53 -27.15
CA PHE A 492 16.81 13.82 -25.71
C PHE A 492 16.03 12.74 -24.94
N ALA A 493 14.95 12.22 -25.51
CA ALA A 493 14.16 11.13 -24.92
C ALA A 493 14.92 9.80 -24.91
N GLU A 494 15.65 9.47 -25.99
CA GLU A 494 16.49 8.28 -26.09
C GLU A 494 17.69 8.35 -25.14
N ASN A 495 18.40 9.48 -25.07
CA ASN A 495 19.54 9.65 -24.17
C ASN A 495 19.16 9.68 -22.68
N ASN A 496 17.93 10.09 -22.34
CA ASN A 496 17.44 10.05 -20.95
C ASN A 496 16.76 8.74 -20.57
N LYS A 497 16.47 7.84 -21.53
CA LYS A 497 15.77 6.58 -21.27
C LYS A 497 16.56 5.69 -20.31
N ASP A 498 17.87 5.58 -20.49
CA ASP A 498 18.73 4.77 -19.63
C ASP A 498 19.01 5.40 -18.27
N VAL A 499 19.13 6.74 -18.20
CA VAL A 499 19.38 7.46 -16.94
C VAL A 499 18.13 7.42 -16.05
N MET A 500 16.95 7.67 -16.62
CA MET A 500 15.67 7.56 -15.91
C MET A 500 15.34 6.10 -15.56
N HIS A 501 15.65 5.14 -16.43
CA HIS A 501 15.44 3.73 -16.11
C HIS A 501 16.35 3.26 -14.97
N ARG A 502 17.65 3.63 -14.97
CA ARG A 502 18.55 3.31 -13.84
C ARG A 502 18.11 3.98 -12.54
N ARG A 503 17.69 5.24 -12.58
CA ARG A 503 17.23 5.96 -11.38
C ARG A 503 15.93 5.35 -10.83
N THR A 504 14.98 5.03 -11.69
CA THR A 504 13.73 4.36 -11.33
C THR A 504 13.97 2.95 -10.80
N MET A 505 14.90 2.18 -11.40
CA MET A 505 15.27 0.84 -10.92
C MET A 505 15.94 0.90 -9.55
N LYS A 506 16.81 1.89 -9.31
CA LYS A 506 17.40 2.10 -7.98
C LYS A 506 16.34 2.44 -6.93
N PHE A 507 15.38 3.31 -7.25
CA PHE A 507 14.24 3.58 -6.36
C PHE A 507 13.38 2.34 -6.10
N LEU A 508 13.14 1.51 -7.12
CA LEU A 508 12.43 0.24 -6.97
C LEU A 508 13.19 -0.74 -6.08
N GLU A 509 14.51 -0.84 -6.21
CA GLU A 509 15.35 -1.68 -5.36
C GLU A 509 15.35 -1.20 -3.91
N ASP A 510 15.48 0.11 -3.67
CA ASP A 510 15.45 0.71 -2.35
C ASP A 510 14.07 0.54 -1.70
N PHE A 511 13.00 0.79 -2.45
CA PHE A 511 11.62 0.53 -2.00
C PHE A 511 11.38 -0.95 -1.67
N THR A 512 11.90 -1.87 -2.49
CA THR A 512 11.75 -3.30 -2.25
C THR A 512 12.50 -3.74 -0.98
N LYS A 513 13.69 -3.17 -0.74
CA LYS A 513 14.44 -3.40 0.51
C LYS A 513 13.68 -2.88 1.71
N GLU A 514 13.22 -1.63 1.69
CA GLU A 514 12.44 -1.02 2.77
C GLU A 514 11.15 -1.80 3.04
N PHE A 515 10.44 -2.21 1.99
CA PHE A 515 9.24 -3.02 2.11
C PHE A 515 9.54 -4.40 2.74
N SER A 516 10.67 -5.01 2.42
CA SER A 516 11.07 -6.27 3.05
C SER A 516 11.39 -6.11 4.54
N ILE A 517 11.97 -4.98 4.94
CA ILE A 517 12.27 -4.66 6.34
C ILE A 517 10.96 -4.41 7.09
N ALA A 518 10.10 -3.56 6.56
CA ALA A 518 8.78 -3.29 7.13
C ALA A 518 7.94 -4.57 7.29
N ARG A 519 8.02 -5.49 6.33
CA ARG A 519 7.35 -6.79 6.42
C ARG A 519 7.92 -7.65 7.55
N LYS A 520 9.25 -7.68 7.74
CA LYS A 520 9.88 -8.39 8.86
C LYS A 520 9.48 -7.78 10.21
N ASP A 521 9.50 -6.46 10.32
CA ASP A 521 9.11 -5.76 11.55
C ASP A 521 7.64 -6.01 11.89
N LEU A 522 6.76 -6.05 10.88
CA LEU A 522 5.35 -6.34 11.06
C LEU A 522 5.11 -7.78 11.54
N GLU A 523 5.90 -8.74 11.06
CA GLU A 523 5.84 -10.13 11.56
C GLU A 523 6.32 -10.21 13.02
N VAL A 524 7.40 -9.50 13.38
CA VAL A 524 7.87 -9.42 14.78
C VAL A 524 6.81 -8.77 15.68
N CYS A 525 6.17 -7.70 15.25
CA CYS A 525 5.06 -7.08 15.99
C CYS A 525 3.88 -8.04 16.16
N LYS A 526 3.55 -8.82 15.14
CA LYS A 526 2.48 -9.83 15.20
C LYS A 526 2.82 -10.93 16.20
N GLU A 527 4.03 -11.48 16.18
CA GLU A 527 4.50 -12.47 17.16
C GLU A 527 4.44 -11.93 18.59
N TYR A 528 4.86 -10.67 18.79
CA TYR A 528 4.79 -9.99 20.08
C TYR A 528 3.34 -9.83 20.56
N LEU A 529 2.43 -9.39 19.70
CA LEU A 529 1.00 -9.25 20.01
C LEU A 529 0.34 -10.59 20.33
N GLU A 530 0.69 -11.66 19.62
CA GLU A 530 0.23 -13.01 19.94
C GLU A 530 0.72 -13.46 21.32
N LYS A 531 2.00 -13.22 21.63
CA LYS A 531 2.57 -13.51 22.96
C LYS A 531 1.84 -12.74 24.05
N LYS A 532 1.63 -11.44 23.87
CA LYS A 532 0.88 -10.60 24.81
C LYS A 532 -0.58 -11.00 24.93
N GLY A 533 -1.20 -11.43 23.84
CA GLY A 533 -2.55 -11.98 23.83
C GLY A 533 -2.66 -13.25 24.68
N LYS A 534 -1.67 -14.15 24.61
CA LYS A 534 -1.59 -15.36 25.44
C LYS A 534 -1.37 -15.01 26.91
N GLU A 535 -0.42 -14.11 27.22
CA GLU A 535 -0.18 -13.62 28.58
C GLU A 535 -1.44 -12.97 29.19
N ASN A 536 -2.14 -12.12 28.44
CA ASN A 536 -3.35 -11.45 28.90
C ASN A 536 -4.51 -12.44 29.14
N LYS A 537 -4.64 -13.48 28.30
CA LYS A 537 -5.59 -14.59 28.56
C LYS A 537 -5.24 -15.33 29.85
N ALA A 538 -3.97 -15.63 30.10
CA ALA A 538 -3.52 -16.29 31.33
C ALA A 538 -3.78 -15.42 32.57
N LEU A 539 -3.49 -14.11 32.49
CA LEU A 539 -3.78 -13.15 33.56
C LEU A 539 -5.28 -13.03 33.85
N LYS A 540 -6.13 -12.98 32.82
CA LYS A 540 -7.59 -13.00 33.00
C LYS A 540 -8.08 -14.27 33.70
N ALA A 541 -7.54 -15.43 33.33
CA ALA A 541 -7.86 -16.69 33.99
C ALA A 541 -7.41 -16.70 35.46
N SER A 542 -6.21 -16.17 35.74
CA SER A 542 -5.68 -16.02 37.10
C SER A 542 -6.52 -15.06 37.95
N ASN A 543 -6.89 -13.89 37.41
CA ASN A 543 -7.77 -12.94 38.08
C ASN A 543 -9.14 -13.55 38.39
N MET A 544 -9.73 -14.30 37.45
CA MET A 544 -11.00 -14.98 37.67
C MET A 544 -10.91 -16.03 38.79
N MET A 545 -9.78 -16.74 38.91
CA MET A 545 -9.51 -17.67 40.01
C MET A 545 -9.35 -16.95 41.35
N LEU A 546 -8.62 -15.82 41.37
CA LEU A 546 -8.44 -14.99 42.56
C LEU A 546 -9.77 -14.39 43.03
N GLU A 547 -10.60 -13.92 42.10
CA GLU A 547 -11.93 -13.37 42.40
C GLU A 547 -12.87 -14.44 42.97
N LYS A 548 -12.82 -15.67 42.45
CA LYS A 548 -13.54 -16.82 43.05
C LYS A 548 -13.07 -17.07 44.48
N ARG A 549 -11.76 -17.14 44.73
CA ARG A 549 -11.21 -17.34 46.08
C ARG A 549 -11.56 -16.19 47.01
N PHE A 550 -11.50 -14.96 46.54
CA PHE A 550 -11.89 -13.78 47.30
C PHE A 550 -13.36 -13.84 47.72
N ASN A 551 -14.25 -14.22 46.79
CA ASN A 551 -15.67 -14.41 47.08
C ASN A 551 -15.93 -15.56 48.07
N GLU A 552 -15.16 -16.65 48.00
CA GLU A 552 -15.22 -17.73 49.00
C GLU A 552 -14.75 -17.26 50.39
N CYS A 553 -13.64 -16.53 50.45
CA CYS A 553 -13.16 -15.92 51.70
C CYS A 553 -14.20 -14.97 52.30
N ARG A 554 -14.83 -14.12 51.48
CA ARG A 554 -15.91 -13.22 51.91
C ARG A 554 -17.12 -13.98 52.45
N LYS A 555 -17.56 -15.04 51.78
CA LYS A 555 -18.65 -15.91 52.28
C LYS A 555 -18.27 -16.57 53.61
N ASN A 556 -17.03 -17.01 53.76
CA ASN A 556 -16.54 -17.58 55.02
C ASN A 556 -16.49 -16.52 56.13
N GLU A 557 -16.07 -15.30 55.83
CA GLU A 557 -16.09 -14.18 56.77
C GLU A 557 -17.52 -13.86 57.23
N GLU A 558 -18.49 -13.79 56.31
CA GLU A 558 -19.91 -13.61 56.63
C GLU A 558 -20.47 -14.76 57.48
N ARG A 559 -20.05 -16.00 57.20
CA ARG A 559 -20.41 -17.17 58.01
C ARG A 559 -19.80 -17.10 59.41
N ILE A 560 -18.55 -16.67 59.55
CA ILE A 560 -17.90 -16.48 60.85
C ILE A 560 -18.60 -15.37 61.63
N LYS A 561 -18.91 -14.22 60.99
CA LYS A 561 -19.66 -13.12 61.61
C LYS A 561 -21.04 -13.56 62.11
N SER A 562 -21.77 -14.36 61.34
CA SER A 562 -23.07 -14.88 61.79
C SER A 562 -22.94 -15.86 62.96
N LEU A 563 -21.91 -16.71 62.98
CA LEU A 563 -21.60 -17.58 64.12
C LEU A 563 -21.25 -16.78 65.38
N TYR A 564 -20.41 -15.74 65.25
CA TYR A 564 -20.08 -14.84 66.36
C TYR A 564 -21.31 -14.11 66.90
N SER A 565 -22.16 -13.57 66.03
CA SER A 565 -23.42 -12.94 66.43
C SER A 565 -24.32 -13.91 67.19
N ALA A 566 -24.47 -15.14 66.69
CA ALA A 566 -25.26 -16.17 67.36
C ALA A 566 -24.66 -16.59 68.72
N MET A 567 -23.34 -16.60 68.85
CA MET A 567 -22.65 -16.85 70.13
C MET A 567 -22.84 -15.70 71.12
N ALA A 568 -22.71 -14.45 70.66
CA ALA A 568 -22.94 -13.25 71.46
C ALA A 568 -24.37 -13.22 72.00
N ASP A 569 -25.37 -13.54 71.15
CA ASP A 569 -26.77 -13.64 71.59
C ASP A 569 -26.98 -14.75 72.62
N LYS A 570 -26.33 -15.91 72.47
CA LYS A 570 -26.38 -16.99 73.46
C LYS A 570 -25.75 -16.57 74.79
N LEU A 571 -24.63 -15.86 74.77
CA LEU A 571 -23.97 -15.32 75.97
C LEU A 571 -24.88 -14.31 76.66
N ARG A 572 -25.44 -13.35 75.92
CA ARG A 572 -26.39 -12.36 76.45
C ARG A 572 -27.59 -13.01 77.12
N ARG A 573 -28.18 -14.05 76.53
CA ARG A 573 -29.29 -14.82 77.14
C ARG A 573 -28.86 -15.53 78.42
N LYS A 574 -27.62 -16.01 78.51
CA LYS A 574 -27.07 -16.61 79.74
C LYS A 574 -26.86 -15.55 80.81
N ASP A 575 -26.32 -14.39 80.46
CA ASP A 575 -26.14 -13.27 81.40
C ASP A 575 -27.49 -12.76 81.94
N GLU A 576 -28.51 -12.67 81.09
CA GLU A 576 -29.88 -12.36 81.52
C GLU A 576 -30.45 -13.43 82.46
N ALA A 577 -30.16 -14.71 82.22
CA ALA A 577 -30.58 -15.80 83.10
C ALA A 577 -29.85 -15.77 84.45
N ILE A 578 -28.54 -15.49 84.44
CA ILE A 578 -27.72 -15.30 85.65
C ILE A 578 -28.26 -14.11 86.45
N SER A 579 -28.46 -12.95 85.81
CA SER A 579 -29.04 -11.76 86.45
C SER A 579 -30.40 -12.05 87.11
N LYS A 580 -31.26 -12.83 86.44
CA LYS A 580 -32.56 -13.27 87.00
C LYS A 580 -32.38 -14.22 88.20
N LEU A 581 -31.37 -15.07 88.21
CA LEU A 581 -31.05 -15.95 89.34
C LEU A 581 -30.46 -15.16 90.50
N GLU A 582 -29.57 -14.21 90.24
CA GLU A 582 -29.00 -13.30 91.25
C GLU A 582 -30.10 -12.48 91.94
N MET A 583 -31.05 -11.91 91.18
CA MET A 583 -32.20 -11.21 91.76
C MET A 583 -33.08 -12.12 92.63
N ARG A 584 -33.20 -13.42 92.29
CA ARG A 584 -33.97 -14.38 93.11
C ARG A 584 -33.23 -14.82 94.37
N ILE A 585 -31.90 -14.85 94.35
CA ILE A 585 -31.07 -15.18 95.52
C ILE A 585 -30.99 -13.99 96.47
N GLY A 586 -30.87 -12.76 95.95
CA GLY A 586 -30.88 -11.53 96.75
C GLY A 586 -32.22 -11.21 97.42
N ALA A 587 -33.32 -11.83 96.97
CA ALA A 587 -34.65 -11.68 97.59
C ALA A 587 -34.95 -12.73 98.68
N ARG A 588 -34.01 -13.62 99.00
CA ARG A 588 -34.15 -14.67 100.03
C ARG A 588 -33.24 -14.50 101.25
N PHE A 589 -32.50 -13.39 101.30
CA PHE A 589 -31.83 -12.86 102.48
C PHE A 589 -32.45 -11.49 102.77
#